data_AF-A0A2H0C3N2-F1
#
_entry.id   AF-A0A2H0C3N2-F1
#
_cell.length_a   1.000
_cell.length_b   1.000
_cell.length_c   1.000
_cell.angle_alpha   90.00
_cell.angle_beta   90.00
_cell.angle_gamma   90.00
#
_symmetry.space_group_name_H-M   'P 1'
#
loop_
_entity.id
_entity.type
_entity.pdbx_description
1 polymer ?
#
loop_
_entity_poly.entity_id
_entity_poly.type
_entity_poly.pdbx_seq_one_letter_code
_entity_poly.pdbx_strand_id
1 'polypeptide(L)' 'MKLLNISIEKPGEVNFILAQSHFIKTVEDCYETLAEAMPGIKFGLAFCEASDPKKIRKAGTDKEMINLAV' A
#
# COMPACT_ATOMS: atom_id res chain seq x y z
N MET A 1 -7.41 -26.69 1.47
CA MET A 1 -7.69 -25.24 1.31
C MET A 1 -8.38 -24.76 2.58
N LYS A 2 -7.95 -23.63 3.15
CA LYS A 2 -8.55 -23.03 4.36
C LYS A 2 -9.04 -21.64 3.99
N LEU A 3 -10.28 -21.31 4.33
CA LEU A 3 -10.81 -19.96 4.20
C LEU A 3 -10.57 -19.20 5.50
N LEU A 4 -10.05 -17.98 5.38
CA LEU A 4 -9.83 -17.06 6.48
C LEU A 4 -10.61 -15.78 6.19
N ASN A 5 -11.29 -15.24 7.20
CA ASN A 5 -11.88 -13.91 7.14
C ASN A 5 -10.92 -12.95 7.86
N ILE A 6 -10.31 -12.03 7.13
CA ILE A 6 -9.39 -11.03 7.68
C ILE A 6 -10.05 -9.66 7.56
N SER A 7 -10.33 -9.03 8.69
CA SER A 7 -10.87 -7.68 8.74
C SER A 7 -9.78 -6.67 8.43
N ILE A 8 -10.08 -5.67 7.59
CA ILE A 8 -9.20 -4.52 7.37
C ILE A 8 -9.56 -3.44 8.39
N GLU A 9 -8.62 -3.12 9.26
CA GLU A 9 -8.76 -2.04 10.24
C GLU A 9 -8.29 -0.73 9.63
N LYS A 10 -9.18 0.28 9.61
CA LYS A 10 -8.86 1.63 9.17
C LYS A 10 -9.71 2.66 9.93
N PRO A 11 -9.23 3.90 10.09
CA PRO A 11 -10.09 4.99 10.52
C PRO A 11 -11.29 5.18 9.58
N GLY A 12 -12.41 5.68 10.09
CA GLY A 12 -13.65 5.87 9.32
C GLY A 12 -13.46 6.72 8.06
N GLU A 13 -12.67 7.80 8.18
CA GLU A 13 -12.45 8.80 7.13
C GLU A 13 -11.40 8.40 6.09
N VAL A 14 -10.60 7.35 6.35
CA VAL A 14 -9.54 6.92 5.43
C VAL A 14 -10.13 6.02 4.34
N ASN A 15 -9.83 6.30 3.06
CA ASN A 15 -10.17 5.39 1.97
C ASN A 15 -9.11 4.29 1.82
N PHE A 16 -9.52 3.10 1.41
CA PHE A 16 -8.64 1.94 1.25
C PHE A 16 -8.82 1.31 -0.13
N ILE A 17 -7.69 0.98 -0.77
CA ILE A 17 -7.63 0.29 -2.06
C ILE A 17 -6.81 -0.98 -1.87
N LEU A 18 -7.41 -2.12 -2.16
CA LEU A 18 -6.71 -3.41 -2.24
C LEU A 18 -6.53 -3.81 -3.69
N ALA A 19 -5.30 -4.14 -4.08
CA ALA A 19 -4.96 -4.53 -5.43
C ALA A 19 -3.95 -5.68 -5.43
N GLN A 20 -3.92 -6.43 -6.53
CA GLN A 20 -2.90 -7.42 -6.82
C GLN A 20 -1.92 -6.85 -7.84
N SER A 21 -0.62 -6.94 -7.56
CA SER A 21 0.43 -6.60 -8.51
C SER A 21 1.57 -7.62 -8.47
N HIS A 22 2.57 -7.41 -9.32
CA HIS A 22 3.83 -8.14 -9.36
C HIS A 22 4.96 -7.17 -9.73
N PHE A 23 6.20 -7.60 -9.52
CA PHE A 23 7.42 -6.82 -9.77
C PHE A 23 7.63 -5.62 -8.81
N ILE A 24 8.87 -5.46 -8.35
CA ILE A 24 9.25 -4.53 -7.28
C ILE A 24 8.97 -3.06 -7.63
N LYS A 25 8.97 -2.73 -8.93
CA LYS A 25 8.72 -1.38 -9.43
C LYS A 25 7.30 -0.88 -9.14
N THR A 26 6.35 -1.76 -8.82
CA THR A 26 5.00 -1.41 -8.35
C THR A 26 5.03 -0.30 -7.28
N VAL A 27 5.98 -0.35 -6.35
CA VAL A 27 6.07 0.62 -5.25
C VAL A 27 6.37 2.03 -5.76
N GLU A 28 7.33 2.16 -6.68
CA GLU A 28 7.74 3.44 -7.27
C GLU A 28 6.65 3.95 -8.23
N ASP A 29 6.16 3.10 -9.13
CA ASP A 29 5.18 3.49 -10.15
C ASP A 29 3.84 3.94 -9.51
N CYS A 30 3.37 3.22 -8.48
CA CYS A 30 2.18 3.63 -7.75
C CYS A 30 2.41 4.89 -6.91
N TYR A 31 3.60 5.06 -6.33
CA TYR A 31 3.93 6.28 -5.59
C TYR A 31 3.89 7.50 -6.52
N GLU A 32 4.55 7.42 -7.67
CA GLU A 32 4.59 8.50 -8.67
C GLU A 32 3.19 8.80 -9.20
N THR A 33 2.44 7.78 -9.60
CA THR A 33 1.06 7.93 -10.08
C THR A 33 0.18 8.67 -9.07
N LEU A 34 0.26 8.32 -7.79
CA LEU A 34 -0.54 8.96 -6.75
C LEU A 34 -0.06 10.39 -6.47
N ALA A 35 1.26 10.61 -6.38
CA ALA A 35 1.83 11.92 -6.12
C ALA A 35 1.55 12.93 -7.27
N GLU A 36 1.51 12.45 -8.51
CA GLU A 36 1.17 13.25 -9.69
C GLU A 36 -0.35 13.49 -9.82
N ALA A 37 -1.19 12.57 -9.36
CA ALA A 37 -2.64 12.68 -9.49
C ALA A 37 -3.24 13.86 -8.69
N MET A 38 -2.66 14.21 -7.54
CA MET A 38 -3.14 15.31 -6.71
C MET A 38 -2.01 15.95 -5.87
N PRO A 39 -1.71 17.25 -6.05
CA PRO A 39 -0.74 17.94 -5.23
C PRO A 39 -1.07 17.84 -3.74
N GLY A 40 -0.10 17.38 -2.94
CA GLY A 40 -0.24 17.28 -1.48
C GLY A 40 -1.09 16.12 -0.98
N ILE A 41 -1.44 15.15 -1.83
CA ILE A 41 -2.14 13.93 -1.41
C ILE A 41 -1.42 13.25 -0.25
N LYS A 42 -2.18 12.75 0.72
CA LYS A 42 -1.71 11.99 1.88
C LYS A 42 -2.07 10.52 1.67
N PHE A 43 -1.08 9.67 1.51
CA PHE A 43 -1.29 8.24 1.35
C PHE A 43 -0.12 7.43 1.90
N GLY A 44 -0.41 6.16 2.14
CA GLY A 44 0.56 5.11 2.41
C GLY A 44 0.27 3.93 1.51
N LEU A 45 1.33 3.30 1.01
CA LEU A 45 1.30 2.16 0.13
C LEU A 45 2.18 1.07 0.73
N ALA A 46 1.69 -0.16 0.73
CA ALA A 46 2.46 -1.35 1.05
C ALA A 46 2.31 -2.39 -0.06
N PHE A 47 3.39 -3.10 -0.34
CA PHE A 47 3.47 -4.16 -1.35
C PHE A 47 4.20 -5.37 -0.78
N CYS A 48 3.51 -6.51 -0.77
CA CYS A 48 4.06 -7.79 -0.34
C CYS A 48 4.88 -8.42 -1.46
N GLU A 49 6.21 -8.32 -1.38
CA GLU A 49 7.09 -9.01 -2.31
C GLU A 49 6.91 -10.52 -2.17
N ALA A 50 6.55 -11.19 -3.28
CA ALA A 50 6.23 -12.62 -3.25
C ALA A 50 7.48 -13.53 -3.40
N SER A 51 8.57 -12.99 -3.93
CA SER A 51 9.86 -13.67 -4.10
C SER A 51 10.90 -13.17 -3.10
N ASP A 52 12.03 -13.86 -2.97
CA ASP A 52 13.08 -13.44 -2.03
C ASP A 52 13.53 -12.00 -2.32
N PRO A 53 13.65 -11.15 -1.28
CA PRO A 53 13.64 -11.47 0.16
C PRO A 53 12.27 -11.53 0.87
N LYS A 54 11.13 -11.47 0.16
CA LYS A 54 9.76 -11.51 0.71
C LYS A 54 9.46 -10.41 1.73
N LYS A 55 9.89 -9.18 1.43
CA LYS A 55 9.68 -8.03 2.31
C LYS A 55 8.36 -7.32 2.00
N ILE A 56 7.76 -6.73 3.03
CA ILE A 56 6.77 -5.67 2.81
C ILE A 56 7.54 -4.41 2.43
N ARG A 57 7.34 -3.97 1.20
CA ARG A 57 7.88 -2.72 0.67
C ARG A 57 6.85 -1.63 0.88
N LYS A 58 7.29 -0.43 1.23
CA LYS A 58 6.37 0.65 1.58
C LYS A 58 6.87 2.00 1.07
N ALA A 59 5.93 2.85 0.69
CA ALA A 59 6.16 4.21 0.24
C ALA A 59 4.93 5.06 0.55
N GLY A 60 5.06 6.38 0.51
CA GLY A 60 3.95 7.29 0.75
C GLY A 60 4.41 8.66 1.19
N THR A 61 3.45 9.56 1.34
CA THR A 61 3.66 10.97 1.69
C THR A 61 3.23 11.29 3.13
N ASP A 62 2.64 10.31 3.82
CA ASP A 62 2.18 10.43 5.19
C ASP A 62 2.63 9.24 6.04
N LYS A 63 3.29 9.52 7.16
CA LYS A 63 3.91 8.49 8.01
C LYS A 63 2.86 7.59 8.69
N GLU A 64 1.72 8.14 9.08
CA GLU A 64 0.66 7.37 9.73
C GLU A 64 0.00 6.45 8.71
N MET A 65 -0.27 6.94 7.50
CA MET A 65 -0.82 6.11 6.42
C MET A 65 0.16 5.01 5.99
N ILE A 66 1.48 5.30 5.90
CA ILE A 66 2.50 4.29 5.60
C ILE A 66 2.51 3.18 6.65
N ASN A 67 2.34 3.53 7.93
CA ASN A 67 2.30 2.55 9.01
C ASN A 67 0.99 1.76 9.00
N LEU A 68 -0.14 2.38 8.64
CA LEU A 68 -1.43 1.71 8.52
C LEU A 68 -1.45 0.67 7.39
N ALA A 69 -0.69 0.90 6.32
CA ALA A 69 -0.67 0.01 5.15
C ALA A 69 0.14 -1.29 5.37
N VAL A 70 1.05 -1.33 6.35
CA VAL A 70 1.99 -2.45 6.60
C VAL A 70 1.43 -3.44 7.60
#